data_AF-A0A7S1CZG4-F1
#
_entry.id   AF-A0A7S1CZG4-F1
#
_cell.length_a   1.000
_cell.length_b   1.000
_cell.length_c   1.000
_cell.angle_alpha   90.00
_cell.angle_beta   90.00
_cell.angle_gamma   90.00
#
_symmetry.space_group_name_H-M   'P 1'
#
loop_
_entity.id
_entity.type
_entity.pdbx_description
1 polymer ?
#
loop_
_entity_poly.entity_id
_entity_poly.type
_entity_poly.pdbx_seq_one_letter_code
_entity_poly.pdbx_strand_id
1 'polypeptide(L)'
;EDIEGTCQVMSEKVAQAGGDAPSLWILPMYSQLPSDLQAKIFETTPPGVRKCVVSTNVAETSLTLDGIKYVIDAGFYKVKVYNPKLGMDALLVTPVSKANANQRSGRAGRTGPGVCYRLYTERQFNDELMESSVPEIQRTNLSNVVLLLKSLGVKSLLDFDFMDPPPQENIMNSMYQLWILGALDNAGDLTALGSRMVEFPLDPSLSKLLLYSHEFGGCSSEAVVVVSMLSVPSVFFRPKDREEESDA
;
A
#
# COMPACT_ATOMS: atom_id res chain seq x y z
N GLU A 1 3.82 12.70 2.35
CA GLU A 1 4.19 14.02 1.82
C GLU A 1 3.05 14.68 1.05
N ASP A 2 2.61 14.14 -0.09
CA ASP A 2 1.57 14.76 -0.94
C ASP A 2 0.29 15.17 -0.17
N ILE A 3 -0.18 14.30 0.73
CA ILE A 3 -1.36 14.56 1.58
C ILE A 3 -1.11 15.73 2.54
N GLU A 4 -0.01 15.71 3.28
CA GLU A 4 0.34 16.76 4.25
C GLU A 4 0.56 18.10 3.56
N GLY A 5 1.27 18.12 2.44
CA GLY A 5 1.49 19.33 1.64
C GLY A 5 0.17 19.92 1.12
N THR A 6 -0.76 19.06 0.69
CA THR A 6 -2.11 19.50 0.29
C THR A 6 -2.87 20.09 1.47
N CYS A 7 -2.86 19.43 2.64
CA CYS A 7 -3.50 19.94 3.85
C CYS A 7 -2.96 21.32 4.26
N GLN A 8 -1.65 21.51 4.18
CA GLN A 8 -1.00 22.78 4.49
C GLN A 8 -1.45 23.89 3.54
N VAL A 9 -1.32 23.66 2.23
CA VAL A 9 -1.73 24.65 1.21
C VAL A 9 -3.22 25.00 1.33
N MET A 10 -4.07 24.01 1.58
CA MET A 10 -5.49 24.25 1.82
C MET A 10 -5.73 25.11 3.06
N SER A 11 -5.02 24.85 4.16
CA SER A 11 -5.15 25.63 5.40
C SER A 11 -4.73 27.09 5.18
N GLU A 12 -3.61 27.32 4.49
CA GLU A 12 -3.13 28.66 4.14
C GLU A 12 -4.13 29.41 3.24
N LYS A 13 -4.70 28.74 2.24
CA LYS A 13 -5.70 29.33 1.33
C LYS A 13 -7.01 29.66 2.04
N VAL A 14 -7.47 28.81 2.96
CA VAL A 14 -8.65 29.10 3.79
C VAL A 14 -8.41 30.30 4.70
N ALA A 15 -7.21 30.42 5.29
CA ALA A 15 -6.85 31.59 6.09
C ALA A 15 -6.81 32.89 5.27
N GLN A 16 -6.37 32.82 4.00
CA GLN A 16 -6.33 33.96 3.08
C GLN A 16 -7.72 34.36 2.56
N ALA A 17 -8.67 33.43 2.49
CA ALA A 17 -10.00 33.67 1.93
C ALA A 17 -10.89 34.61 2.78
N GLY A 18 -10.49 34.94 4.01
CA GLY A 18 -11.22 35.86 4.88
C GLY A 18 -12.59 35.33 5.35
N GLY A 19 -13.41 36.21 5.92
CA GLY A 19 -14.69 35.87 6.57
C GLY A 19 -15.85 35.46 5.65
N ASP A 20 -15.66 35.47 4.33
CA ASP A 20 -16.69 35.09 3.36
C ASP A 20 -16.81 33.57 3.14
N ALA A 21 -15.81 32.79 3.57
CA ALA A 21 -15.81 31.33 3.43
C ALA A 21 -16.09 30.64 4.79
N PRO A 22 -16.97 29.62 4.83
CA PRO A 22 -17.18 28.84 6.04
C PRO A 22 -15.90 28.09 6.44
N SER A 23 -15.69 27.92 7.75
CA SER A 23 -14.52 27.24 8.30
C SER A 23 -14.40 25.81 7.76
N LEU A 24 -13.17 25.40 7.42
CA LEU A 24 -12.85 24.08 6.89
C LEU A 24 -12.00 23.30 7.90
N TRP A 25 -12.51 22.16 8.35
CA TRP A 25 -11.75 21.22 9.17
C TRP A 25 -11.03 20.22 8.28
N ILE A 26 -9.74 20.45 8.06
CA ILE A 26 -8.89 19.67 7.16
C ILE A 26 -8.23 18.53 7.95
N LEU A 27 -8.39 17.30 7.47
CA LEU A 27 -7.89 16.08 8.12
C LEU A 27 -7.13 15.20 7.10
N PRO A 28 -5.84 14.89 7.34
CA PRO A 28 -5.10 13.95 6.49
C PRO A 28 -5.52 12.50 6.78
N MET A 29 -5.46 11.63 5.77
CA MET A 29 -5.70 10.19 5.93
C MET A 29 -4.84 9.34 4.99
N TYR A 30 -3.87 8.62 5.56
CA TYR A 30 -2.99 7.68 4.86
C TYR A 30 -2.54 6.54 5.78
N SER A 31 -2.01 5.45 5.22
CA SER A 31 -1.76 4.18 5.94
C SER A 31 -0.79 4.28 7.13
N GLN A 32 0.18 5.20 7.08
CA GLN A 32 1.18 5.40 8.14
C GLN A 32 0.74 6.38 9.22
N LEU A 33 -0.46 6.97 9.13
CA LEU A 33 -0.94 7.94 10.11
C LEU A 33 -1.22 7.23 11.45
N PRO A 34 -0.84 7.79 12.62
CA PRO A 34 -1.16 7.21 13.92
C PRO A 34 -2.66 7.00 14.14
N SER A 35 -3.03 5.93 14.86
CA SER A 35 -4.44 5.55 15.08
C SER A 35 -5.29 6.66 15.68
N ASP A 36 -4.74 7.43 16.63
CA ASP A 36 -5.45 8.54 17.27
C ASP A 36 -5.80 9.66 16.26
N LEU A 37 -4.92 9.91 15.29
CA LEU A 37 -5.16 10.89 14.22
C LEU A 37 -6.09 10.33 13.15
N GLN A 38 -5.99 9.04 12.83
CA GLN A 38 -6.97 8.36 11.97
C GLN A 38 -8.37 8.42 12.58
N ALA A 39 -8.52 8.28 13.90
CA ALA A 39 -9.82 8.32 14.56
C ALA A 39 -10.55 9.67 14.37
N LYS A 40 -9.82 10.78 14.24
CA LYS A 40 -10.40 12.13 14.07
C LYS A 40 -11.31 12.27 12.86
N ILE A 41 -11.09 11.49 11.80
CA ILE A 41 -11.95 11.55 10.60
C ILE A 41 -13.39 11.10 10.89
N PHE A 42 -13.59 10.27 11.91
CA PHE A 42 -14.88 9.75 12.34
C PHE A 42 -15.61 10.66 13.34
N GLU A 43 -14.93 11.64 13.91
CA GLU A 43 -15.54 12.59 14.84
C GLU A 43 -16.65 13.40 14.15
N THR A 44 -17.70 13.75 14.88
CA THR A 44 -18.81 14.52 14.31
C THR A 44 -18.34 15.94 13.98
N THR A 45 -18.67 16.43 12.78
CA THR A 45 -18.30 17.78 12.35
C THR A 45 -18.97 18.83 13.24
N PRO A 46 -18.23 19.80 13.80
CA PRO A 46 -18.82 20.90 14.55
C PRO A 46 -19.82 21.72 13.72
N PRO A 47 -20.85 22.31 14.34
CA PRO A 47 -21.81 23.17 13.65
C PRO A 47 -21.11 24.35 12.94
N GLY A 48 -21.51 24.64 11.70
CA GLY A 48 -20.96 25.76 10.91
C GLY A 48 -19.59 25.49 10.28
N VAL A 49 -19.01 24.30 10.48
CA VAL A 49 -17.72 23.89 9.89
C VAL A 49 -17.96 22.81 8.84
N ARG A 50 -17.21 22.83 7.74
CA ARG A 50 -17.19 21.75 6.76
C ARG A 50 -15.98 20.85 7.01
N LYS A 51 -16.18 19.53 7.09
CA LYS A 51 -15.09 18.56 7.16
C LYS A 51 -14.52 18.30 5.76
N CYS A 52 -13.20 18.32 5.61
CA CYS A 52 -12.48 17.95 4.41
C CYS A 52 -11.42 16.90 4.75
N VAL A 53 -11.57 15.70 4.18
CA VAL A 53 -10.60 14.62 4.38
C VAL A 53 -9.75 14.51 3.13
N VAL A 54 -8.44 14.70 3.27
CA VAL A 54 -7.46 14.52 2.19
C VAL A 54 -6.88 13.12 2.34
N SER A 55 -7.20 12.21 1.43
CA SER A 55 -6.87 10.79 1.59
C SER A 55 -6.21 10.17 0.37
N THR A 56 -5.42 9.11 0.61
CA THR A 56 -5.00 8.15 -0.40
C THR A 56 -6.17 7.24 -0.81
N ASN A 57 -5.88 6.17 -1.57
CA ASN A 57 -6.87 5.14 -1.91
C ASN A 57 -7.44 4.37 -0.69
N VAL A 58 -7.01 4.66 0.55
CA VAL A 58 -7.62 4.10 1.77
C VAL A 58 -9.11 4.48 1.88
N ALA A 59 -9.48 5.70 1.48
CA ALA A 59 -10.88 6.13 1.45
C ALA A 59 -11.71 5.44 0.33
N GLU A 60 -11.05 4.80 -0.65
CA GLU A 60 -11.70 4.21 -1.81
C GLU A 60 -12.41 2.89 -1.49
N THR A 61 -11.82 2.03 -0.65
CA THR A 61 -12.32 0.68 -0.35
C THR A 61 -12.66 0.50 1.12
N SER A 62 -11.75 0.85 2.02
CA SER A 62 -11.71 0.26 3.36
C SER A 62 -12.41 1.06 4.46
N LEU A 63 -12.91 2.26 4.16
CA LEU A 63 -13.46 3.17 5.18
C LEU A 63 -14.85 3.66 4.82
N THR A 64 -15.80 3.64 5.75
CA THR A 64 -17.13 4.24 5.60
C THR A 64 -17.17 5.57 6.34
N LEU A 65 -16.88 6.66 5.64
CA LEU A 65 -17.06 8.01 6.16
C LEU A 65 -18.48 8.48 5.84
N ASP A 66 -19.25 8.73 6.89
CA ASP A 66 -20.60 9.28 6.75
C ASP A 66 -20.54 10.77 6.43
N GLY A 67 -21.53 11.23 5.65
CA GLY A 67 -21.70 12.65 5.33
C GLY A 67 -20.85 13.19 4.18
N ILE A 68 -20.11 12.35 3.45
CA ILE A 68 -19.42 12.77 2.22
C ILE A 68 -20.47 13.07 1.14
N LYS A 69 -20.55 14.34 0.73
CA LYS A 69 -21.36 14.80 -0.41
C LYS A 69 -20.54 15.24 -1.62
N TYR A 70 -19.26 15.50 -1.42
CA TYR A 70 -18.36 16.03 -2.44
C TYR A 70 -17.10 15.18 -2.48
N VAL A 71 -16.72 14.74 -3.67
CA VAL A 71 -15.45 14.04 -3.92
C VAL A 71 -14.67 14.83 -4.96
N ILE A 72 -13.37 15.02 -4.71
CA ILE A 72 -12.42 15.57 -5.69
C ILE A 72 -11.47 14.45 -6.05
N ASP A 73 -11.50 14.00 -7.29
CA ASP A 73 -10.70 12.89 -7.78
C ASP A 73 -9.58 13.40 -8.70
N ALA A 74 -8.35 13.32 -8.21
CA ALA A 74 -7.15 13.68 -8.97
C ALA A 74 -6.83 12.66 -10.08
N GLY A 75 -7.41 11.46 -10.05
CA GLY A 75 -7.19 10.44 -11.07
C GLY A 75 -5.91 9.62 -10.90
N PHE A 76 -5.23 9.72 -9.75
CA PHE A 76 -4.00 8.98 -9.46
C PHE A 76 -4.09 8.19 -8.15
N TYR A 77 -3.22 7.19 -8.02
CA TYR A 77 -2.92 6.48 -6.78
C TYR A 77 -1.48 5.95 -6.80
N LYS A 78 -0.96 5.60 -5.62
CA LYS A 78 0.34 4.93 -5.50
C LYS A 78 0.12 3.43 -5.39
N VAL A 79 0.80 2.66 -6.23
CA VAL A 79 0.71 1.20 -6.26
C VAL A 79 2.10 0.59 -6.22
N LYS A 80 2.20 -0.55 -5.52
CA LYS A 80 3.42 -1.35 -5.47
C LYS A 80 3.54 -2.13 -6.79
N VAL A 81 4.67 -1.94 -7.46
CA VAL A 81 5.01 -2.59 -8.74
C VAL A 81 6.38 -3.24 -8.61
N TYR A 82 6.44 -4.53 -8.91
CA TYR A 82 7.67 -5.31 -8.92
C TYR A 82 8.40 -5.15 -10.24
N ASN A 83 9.69 -4.82 -10.18
CA ASN A 83 10.56 -4.82 -11.35
C ASN A 83 11.37 -6.12 -11.37
N PRO A 84 11.05 -7.10 -12.24
CA PRO A 84 11.73 -8.39 -12.26
C PRO A 84 13.22 -8.29 -12.63
N LYS A 85 13.62 -7.29 -13.43
CA LYS A 85 15.03 -7.11 -13.84
C LYS A 85 15.91 -6.62 -12.69
N LEU A 86 15.37 -5.76 -11.83
CA LEU A 86 16.07 -5.24 -10.66
C LEU A 86 15.83 -6.10 -9.41
N GLY A 87 14.82 -6.98 -9.45
CA GLY A 87 14.46 -7.86 -8.34
C GLY A 87 13.86 -7.13 -7.14
N MET A 88 13.35 -5.91 -7.31
CA MET A 88 12.86 -5.07 -6.22
C MET A 88 11.47 -4.49 -6.50
N ASP A 89 10.72 -4.24 -5.43
CA ASP A 89 9.46 -3.54 -5.47
C ASP A 89 9.68 -2.02 -5.47
N ALA A 90 8.92 -1.31 -6.28
CA ALA A 90 8.87 0.15 -6.31
C ALA A 90 7.44 0.64 -6.08
N LEU A 91 7.31 1.79 -5.41
CA LEU A 91 6.02 2.47 -5.26
C LEU A 91 5.88 3.51 -6.37
N LEU A 92 4.98 3.28 -7.32
CA LEU A 92 4.79 4.16 -8.47
C LEU A 92 3.46 4.89 -8.40
N VAL A 93 3.48 6.17 -8.75
CA VAL A 93 2.25 6.95 -8.99
C VAL A 93 1.70 6.54 -10.36
N THR A 94 0.49 6.01 -10.37
CA THR A 94 -0.15 5.47 -11.58
C THR A 94 -1.56 6.06 -11.71
N PRO A 95 -2.05 6.29 -12.94
CA PRO A 95 -3.45 6.64 -13.18
C PRO A 95 -4.41 5.58 -12.63
N VAL A 96 -5.56 6.00 -12.14
CA VAL A 96 -6.62 5.10 -11.65
C VAL A 96 -7.30 4.35 -12.80
N SER A 97 -7.91 3.20 -12.50
CA SER A 97 -8.85 2.58 -13.45
C SER A 97 -10.22 3.26 -13.43
N LYS A 98 -11.05 3.00 -14.45
CA LYS A 98 -12.47 3.39 -14.47
C LYS A 98 -13.21 2.82 -13.27
N ALA A 99 -12.96 1.56 -12.91
CA ALA A 99 -13.52 0.94 -11.71
C ALA A 99 -13.16 1.72 -10.43
N ASN A 100 -11.89 2.11 -10.26
CA ASN A 100 -11.45 2.92 -9.11
C ASN A 100 -12.12 4.30 -9.09
N ALA A 101 -12.12 5.01 -10.23
CA ALA A 101 -12.76 6.31 -10.38
C ALA A 101 -14.26 6.26 -10.09
N ASN A 102 -14.93 5.18 -10.48
CA ASN A 102 -16.35 4.95 -10.18
C ASN A 102 -16.55 4.68 -8.68
N GLN A 103 -15.72 3.85 -8.05
CA GLN A 103 -15.76 3.64 -6.60
C GLN A 103 -15.57 4.94 -5.81
N ARG A 104 -14.63 5.79 -6.22
CA ARG A 104 -14.38 7.11 -5.63
C ARG A 104 -15.62 7.99 -5.74
N SER A 105 -16.19 8.12 -6.94
CA SER A 105 -17.42 8.91 -7.15
C SER A 105 -18.60 8.39 -6.33
N GLY A 106 -18.70 7.07 -6.14
CA GLY A 106 -19.73 6.43 -5.32
C GLY A 106 -19.66 6.82 -3.84
N ARG A 107 -18.52 7.32 -3.34
CA ARG A 107 -18.41 7.81 -1.97
C ARG A 107 -19.25 9.06 -1.70
N ALA A 108 -19.46 9.91 -2.72
CA ALA A 108 -20.32 11.08 -2.61
C ALA A 108 -21.83 10.73 -2.54
N GLY A 109 -22.21 9.53 -3.01
CA GLY A 109 -23.62 9.13 -3.16
C GLY A 109 -24.20 8.33 -1.99
N ARG A 110 -23.46 8.15 -0.88
CA ARG A 110 -23.85 7.21 0.19
C ARG A 110 -24.99 7.71 1.07
N THR A 111 -25.01 8.99 1.40
CA THR A 111 -26.00 9.59 2.31
C THR A 111 -27.07 10.41 1.58
N GLY A 112 -26.98 10.51 0.25
CA GLY A 112 -27.90 11.26 -0.59
C GLY A 112 -27.22 11.73 -1.88
N PRO A 113 -27.87 12.62 -2.65
CA PRO A 113 -27.27 13.20 -3.85
C PRO A 113 -25.94 13.91 -3.53
N GLY A 114 -24.90 13.54 -4.26
CA GLY A 114 -23.56 14.10 -4.14
C GLY A 114 -22.93 14.42 -5.48
N VAL A 115 -21.78 15.09 -5.45
CA VAL A 115 -21.06 15.55 -6.64
C VAL A 115 -19.62 15.05 -6.61
N CYS A 116 -19.15 14.52 -7.74
CA CYS A 116 -17.76 14.13 -7.93
C CYS A 116 -17.11 15.04 -8.97
N TYR A 117 -16.05 15.75 -8.57
CA TYR A 117 -15.23 16.57 -9.45
C TYR A 117 -14.00 15.77 -9.86
N ARG A 118 -13.96 15.32 -11.10
CA ARG A 118 -12.79 14.65 -11.69
C ARG A 118 -11.87 15.69 -12.31
N LEU A 119 -10.59 15.68 -11.93
CA LEU A 119 -9.58 16.65 -12.42
C LEU A 119 -8.96 16.23 -13.76
N TYR A 120 -9.68 15.44 -14.54
CA TYR A 120 -9.30 14.92 -15.84
C TYR A 120 -10.51 14.98 -16.78
N THR A 121 -10.24 15.02 -18.08
CA THR A 121 -11.30 15.17 -19.09
C THR A 121 -12.14 13.90 -19.23
N GLU A 122 -13.37 14.06 -19.72
CA GLU A 122 -14.23 12.93 -20.06
C GLU A 122 -13.59 12.01 -21.10
N ARG A 123 -12.85 12.58 -22.06
CA ARG A 123 -12.06 11.81 -23.03
C ARG A 123 -11.03 10.92 -22.35
N GLN A 124 -10.24 11.46 -21.42
CA GLN A 124 -9.26 10.67 -20.67
C GLN A 124 -9.94 9.54 -19.89
N PHE A 125 -11.08 9.83 -19.25
CA PHE A 125 -11.84 8.80 -18.55
C PHE A 125 -12.29 7.67 -19.48
N ASN A 126 -12.81 8.00 -20.66
CA ASN A 126 -13.39 7.01 -21.58
C ASN A 126 -12.34 6.24 -22.39
N ASP A 127 -11.29 6.93 -22.85
CA ASP A 127 -10.36 6.41 -23.87
C ASP A 127 -8.99 6.02 -23.30
N GLU A 128 -8.53 6.66 -22.22
CA GLU A 128 -7.16 6.47 -21.69
C GLU A 128 -7.12 5.59 -20.44
N LEU A 129 -8.12 5.66 -19.56
CA LEU A 129 -8.14 4.86 -18.34
C LEU A 129 -8.50 3.40 -18.62
N MET A 130 -7.75 2.48 -17.99
CA MET A 130 -8.06 1.05 -18.00
C MET A 130 -9.41 0.78 -17.34
N GLU A 131 -10.11 -0.26 -17.78
CA GLU A 131 -11.41 -0.64 -17.20
C GLU A 131 -11.27 -1.02 -15.71
N SER A 132 -10.30 -1.87 -15.42
CA SER A 132 -9.99 -2.38 -14.07
C SER A 132 -8.49 -2.27 -13.79
N SER A 133 -8.11 -2.24 -12.51
CA SER A 133 -6.70 -2.26 -12.12
C SER A 133 -6.07 -3.62 -12.39
N VAL A 134 -4.81 -3.62 -12.84
CA VAL A 134 -4.01 -4.84 -12.99
C VAL A 134 -3.98 -5.61 -11.67
N PRO A 135 -4.26 -6.92 -11.62
CA PRO A 135 -4.28 -7.74 -10.40
C PRO A 135 -2.96 -7.71 -9.61
N GLU A 136 -3.06 -7.92 -8.28
CA GLU A 136 -1.89 -7.84 -7.39
C GLU A 136 -0.83 -8.89 -7.72
N ILE A 137 -1.26 -10.12 -7.97
CA ILE A 137 -0.39 -11.24 -8.32
C ILE A 137 0.47 -10.96 -9.58
N GLN A 138 0.01 -10.12 -10.50
CA GLN A 138 0.75 -9.77 -11.71
C GLN A 138 1.79 -8.67 -11.50
N ARG A 139 1.74 -7.96 -10.35
CA ARG A 139 2.52 -6.73 -10.12
C ARG A 139 3.35 -6.75 -8.84
N THR A 140 3.41 -7.85 -8.08
CA THR A 140 4.20 -7.96 -6.85
C THR A 140 5.22 -9.10 -6.92
N ASN A 141 6.21 -9.06 -6.02
CA ASN A 141 7.10 -10.19 -5.79
C ASN A 141 6.29 -11.43 -5.33
N LEU A 142 6.56 -12.59 -5.95
CA LEU A 142 5.85 -13.83 -5.69
C LEU A 142 6.58 -14.80 -4.77
N SER A 143 7.73 -14.45 -4.20
CA SER A 143 8.56 -15.38 -3.42
C SER A 143 7.81 -15.98 -2.23
N ASN A 144 7.02 -15.19 -1.49
CA ASN A 144 6.17 -15.72 -0.42
C ASN A 144 5.04 -16.61 -0.95
N VAL A 145 4.42 -16.23 -2.07
CA VAL A 145 3.32 -16.98 -2.69
C VAL A 145 3.83 -18.33 -3.22
N VAL A 146 4.97 -18.34 -3.91
CA VAL A 146 5.63 -19.54 -4.42
C VAL A 146 6.00 -20.48 -3.28
N LEU A 147 6.59 -19.94 -2.20
CA LEU A 147 6.95 -20.73 -1.02
C LEU A 147 5.73 -21.40 -0.38
N LEU A 148 4.63 -20.64 -0.23
CA LEU A 148 3.35 -21.15 0.29
C LEU A 148 2.71 -22.20 -0.62
N LEU A 149 2.67 -21.97 -1.94
CA LEU A 149 2.12 -22.94 -2.89
C LEU A 149 2.92 -24.25 -2.88
N LYS A 150 4.24 -24.16 -2.76
CA LYS A 150 5.12 -25.33 -2.61
C LYS A 150 4.87 -26.08 -1.30
N SER A 151 4.64 -25.38 -0.19
CA SER A 151 4.27 -26.04 1.08
C SER A 151 2.89 -26.71 1.04
N LEU A 152 1.98 -26.23 0.19
CA LEU A 152 0.69 -26.87 -0.07
C LEU A 152 0.78 -28.08 -1.01
N GLY A 153 1.97 -28.41 -1.52
CA GLY A 153 2.19 -29.56 -2.40
C GLY A 153 1.92 -29.30 -3.88
N VAL A 154 1.83 -28.04 -4.30
CA VAL A 154 1.69 -27.68 -5.73
C VAL A 154 3.00 -27.94 -6.46
N LYS A 155 3.01 -28.94 -7.35
CA LYS A 155 4.20 -29.32 -8.11
C LYS A 155 4.51 -28.34 -9.24
N SER A 156 3.57 -28.16 -10.15
CA SER A 156 3.69 -27.24 -11.29
C SER A 156 2.97 -25.93 -10.97
N LEU A 157 3.75 -24.85 -10.82
CA LEU A 157 3.22 -23.51 -10.62
C LEU A 157 2.70 -22.90 -11.93
N LEU A 158 3.21 -23.36 -13.08
CA LEU A 158 2.80 -22.90 -14.40
C LEU A 158 1.42 -23.44 -14.79
N ASP A 159 1.07 -24.64 -14.30
CA ASP A 159 -0.23 -25.28 -14.54
C ASP A 159 -1.23 -25.01 -13.42
N PHE A 160 -0.87 -24.17 -12.44
CA PHE A 160 -1.77 -23.82 -11.35
C PHE A 160 -2.87 -22.88 -11.85
N ASP A 161 -4.11 -23.16 -11.46
CA ASP A 161 -5.31 -22.46 -11.93
C ASP A 161 -5.48 -21.10 -11.22
N PHE A 162 -4.65 -20.13 -11.60
CA PHE A 162 -4.81 -18.74 -11.16
C PHE A 162 -5.96 -18.08 -11.91
N MET A 163 -6.81 -17.33 -11.19
CA MET A 163 -7.85 -16.50 -11.81
C MET A 163 -7.25 -15.51 -12.83
N ASP A 164 -6.17 -14.84 -12.41
CA ASP A 164 -5.34 -13.99 -13.25
C ASP A 164 -3.88 -14.47 -13.14
N PRO A 165 -3.35 -15.22 -14.11
CA PRO A 165 -2.01 -15.78 -14.00
C PRO A 165 -0.94 -14.68 -13.98
N PRO A 166 0.07 -14.77 -13.11
CA PRO A 166 1.21 -13.87 -13.13
C PRO A 166 2.10 -14.13 -14.36
N PRO A 167 2.93 -13.15 -14.77
CA PRO A 167 3.94 -13.36 -15.80
C PRO A 167 4.87 -14.53 -15.42
N GLN A 168 5.16 -15.41 -16.38
CA GLN A 168 6.04 -16.55 -16.15
C GLN A 168 7.43 -16.14 -15.64
N GLU A 169 7.96 -15.02 -16.13
CA GLU A 169 9.24 -14.45 -15.68
C GLU A 169 9.24 -14.16 -14.17
N ASN A 170 8.12 -13.66 -13.61
CA ASN A 170 8.01 -13.39 -12.18
C ASN A 170 8.02 -14.70 -11.37
N ILE A 171 7.30 -15.74 -11.83
CA ILE A 171 7.32 -17.06 -11.16
C ILE A 171 8.75 -17.63 -11.18
N MET A 172 9.40 -17.61 -12.35
CA MET A 172 10.76 -18.14 -12.51
C MET A 172 11.77 -17.41 -11.64
N ASN A 173 11.72 -16.08 -11.58
CA ASN A 173 12.59 -15.28 -10.74
C ASN A 173 12.37 -15.56 -9.24
N SER A 174 11.11 -15.69 -8.80
CA SER A 174 10.81 -16.05 -7.42
C SER A 174 11.29 -17.46 -7.06
N MET A 175 11.12 -18.45 -7.95
CA MET A 175 11.69 -19.79 -7.74
C MET A 175 13.21 -19.76 -7.65
N TYR A 176 13.86 -18.99 -8.53
CA TYR A 176 15.32 -18.84 -8.53
C TYR A 176 15.83 -18.18 -7.24
N GLN A 177 15.14 -17.13 -6.75
CA GLN A 177 15.45 -16.51 -5.45
C GLN A 177 15.33 -17.50 -4.30
N LEU A 178 14.25 -18.29 -4.24
CA LEU A 178 14.05 -19.29 -3.20
C LEU A 178 15.08 -20.42 -3.26
N TRP A 179 15.50 -20.81 -4.47
CA TRP A 179 16.59 -21.76 -4.68
C TRP A 179 17.93 -21.23 -4.16
N ILE A 180 18.30 -19.98 -4.46
CA ILE A 180 19.49 -19.32 -3.89
C ILE A 180 19.42 -19.28 -2.36
N LEU A 181 18.24 -19.02 -1.80
CA LEU A 181 18.03 -19.03 -0.36
C LEU A 181 18.08 -20.45 0.23
N GLY A 182 18.09 -21.51 -0.58
CA GLY A 182 18.06 -22.90 -0.13
C GLY A 182 16.70 -23.35 0.38
N ALA A 183 15.65 -22.58 0.11
CA ALA A 183 14.26 -22.95 0.42
C ALA A 183 13.72 -24.00 -0.57
N LEU A 184 14.22 -23.99 -1.81
CA LEU A 184 13.95 -24.98 -2.84
C LEU A 184 15.22 -25.73 -3.23
N ASP A 185 15.10 -26.99 -3.62
CA ASP A 185 16.19 -27.79 -4.17
C ASP A 185 16.33 -27.65 -5.71
N ASN A 186 17.26 -28.40 -6.30
CA ASN A 186 17.48 -28.39 -7.76
C ASN A 186 16.31 -28.96 -8.58
N ALA A 187 15.44 -29.77 -7.96
CA ALA A 187 14.23 -30.27 -8.58
C ALA A 187 13.05 -29.28 -8.45
N GLY A 188 13.21 -28.23 -7.64
CA GLY A 188 12.17 -27.25 -7.33
C GLY A 188 11.22 -27.71 -6.23
N ASP A 189 11.62 -28.70 -5.43
CA ASP A 189 10.89 -29.19 -4.28
C ASP A 189 11.30 -28.45 -3.00
N LEU A 190 10.39 -28.42 -2.03
CA LEU A 190 10.58 -27.70 -0.77
C LEU A 190 11.61 -28.43 0.12
N THR A 191 12.63 -27.70 0.58
CA THR A 191 13.64 -28.25 1.50
C THR A 191 13.15 -28.22 2.96
N ALA A 192 13.86 -28.88 3.86
CA ALA A 192 13.60 -28.75 5.31
C ALA A 192 13.73 -27.30 5.81
N LEU A 193 14.67 -26.53 5.24
CA LEU A 193 14.81 -25.10 5.51
C LEU A 193 13.59 -24.34 5.00
N GLY A 194 13.17 -24.58 3.75
CA GLY A 194 11.99 -23.96 3.16
C GLY A 194 10.72 -24.24 3.96
N SER A 195 10.54 -25.47 4.43
CA SER A 195 9.41 -25.84 5.28
C SER A 195 9.35 -25.04 6.58
N ARG A 196 10.50 -24.78 7.21
CA ARG A 196 10.56 -23.93 8.41
C ARG A 196 10.35 -22.46 8.09
N MET A 197 10.80 -22.00 6.92
CA MET A 197 10.60 -20.60 6.49
C MET A 197 9.11 -20.26 6.30
N VAL A 198 8.29 -21.22 5.86
CA VAL A 198 6.83 -21.05 5.67
C VAL A 198 6.10 -20.73 6.99
N GLU A 199 6.63 -21.19 8.13
CA GLU A 199 6.01 -20.96 9.44
C GLU A 199 6.09 -19.49 9.89
N PHE A 200 6.96 -18.69 9.28
CA PHE A 200 7.13 -17.28 9.61
C PHE A 200 6.33 -16.37 8.67
N PRO A 201 5.57 -15.39 9.20
CA PRO A 201 4.86 -14.40 8.39
C PRO A 201 5.81 -13.28 7.93
N LEU A 202 6.95 -13.65 7.37
CA LEU A 202 8.04 -12.75 6.98
C LEU A 202 8.50 -13.07 5.56
N ASP A 203 9.17 -12.10 4.92
CA ASP A 203 9.83 -12.34 3.65
C ASP A 203 10.91 -13.44 3.76
N PRO A 204 11.15 -14.23 2.71
CA PRO A 204 11.95 -15.46 2.83
C PRO A 204 13.41 -15.16 3.22
N SER A 205 13.94 -14.01 2.82
CA SER A 205 15.27 -13.54 3.23
C SER A 205 15.35 -13.28 4.74
N LEU A 206 14.32 -12.68 5.33
CA LEU A 206 14.24 -12.40 6.76
C LEU A 206 13.97 -13.67 7.57
N SER A 207 13.11 -14.57 7.08
CA SER A 207 12.89 -15.88 7.69
C SER A 207 14.18 -16.70 7.73
N LYS A 208 14.96 -16.68 6.64
CA LYS A 208 16.27 -17.35 6.62
C LYS A 208 17.24 -16.75 7.62
N LEU A 209 17.30 -15.41 7.73
CA LEU A 209 18.16 -14.72 8.71
C LEU A 209 17.87 -15.19 10.14
N LEU A 210 16.59 -15.26 10.52
CA LEU A 210 16.20 -15.73 11.85
C LEU A 210 16.61 -17.18 12.09
N LEU A 211 16.33 -18.08 11.13
CA LEU A 211 16.68 -19.50 11.23
C LEU A 211 18.20 -19.69 11.37
N TYR A 212 18.99 -18.98 10.56
CA TYR A 212 20.46 -19.04 10.64
C TYR A 212 21.01 -18.44 11.94
N SER A 213 20.42 -17.35 12.44
CA SER A 213 20.85 -16.73 13.70
C SER A 213 20.70 -17.67 14.89
N HIS A 214 19.66 -18.51 14.88
CA HIS A 214 19.41 -19.53 15.88
C HIS A 214 20.38 -20.71 15.77
N GLU A 215 20.65 -21.19 14.55
CA GLU A 215 21.48 -22.37 14.32
C GLU A 215 22.99 -22.13 14.48
N PHE A 216 23.48 -20.97 14.05
CA PHE A 216 24.93 -20.74 13.91
C PHE A 216 25.46 -19.51 14.65
N GLY A 217 24.61 -18.50 14.88
CA GLY A 217 25.08 -17.18 15.27
C GLY A 217 25.14 -16.92 16.77
N GLY A 218 24.34 -17.63 17.59
CA GLY A 218 24.14 -17.29 18.99
C GLY A 218 23.57 -15.87 19.22
N CYS A 219 23.12 -15.21 18.14
CA CYS A 219 22.66 -13.82 18.09
C CYS A 219 21.18 -13.72 17.74
N SER A 220 20.41 -14.75 18.09
CA SER A 220 18.98 -14.81 17.77
C SER A 220 18.19 -13.68 18.42
N SER A 221 18.62 -13.20 19.60
CA SER A 221 17.93 -12.08 20.27
C SER A 221 18.05 -10.78 19.46
N GLU A 222 19.25 -10.50 18.96
CA GLU A 222 19.60 -9.32 18.19
C GLU A 222 18.97 -9.39 16.80
N ALA A 223 19.02 -10.56 16.16
CA ALA A 223 18.40 -10.79 14.86
C ALA A 223 16.87 -10.58 14.92
N VAL A 224 16.20 -11.08 15.96
CA VAL A 224 14.76 -10.85 16.15
C VAL A 224 14.45 -9.37 16.32
N VAL A 225 15.25 -8.63 17.09
CA VAL A 225 15.07 -7.18 17.24
C VAL A 225 15.23 -6.47 15.89
N VAL A 226 16.27 -6.77 15.13
CA VAL A 226 16.50 -6.16 13.81
C VAL A 226 15.37 -6.48 12.84
N VAL A 227 14.95 -7.75 12.74
CA VAL A 227 13.86 -8.17 11.85
C VAL A 227 12.53 -7.52 12.25
N SER A 228 12.27 -7.39 13.56
CA SER A 228 11.08 -6.70 14.06
C SER A 228 11.07 -5.23 13.64
N MET A 229 12.22 -4.55 13.72
CA MET A 229 12.38 -3.15 13.31
C MET A 229 12.26 -2.96 11.79
N LEU A 230 12.69 -3.93 10.99
CA LEU A 230 12.53 -3.90 9.52
C LEU A 230 11.11 -4.20 9.06
N SER A 231 10.31 -4.88 9.89
CA SER A 231 8.94 -5.27 9.57
C SER A 231 7.92 -4.15 9.81
N VAL A 232 8.34 -3.06 10.46
CA VAL A 232 7.51 -1.88 10.71
C VAL A 232 7.91 -0.73 9.80
N PRO A 233 7.01 0.24 9.51
CA PRO A 233 7.38 1.49 8.86
C PRO A 233 8.51 2.19 9.61
N SER A 234 9.24 3.07 8.90
CA SER A 234 10.35 3.83 9.49
C SER A 234 9.98 4.42 10.85
N VAL A 235 10.75 4.03 11.88
CA VAL A 235 10.59 4.54 13.24
C VAL A 235 11.09 5.98 13.40
N PHE A 236 11.96 6.42 12.49
CA PHE A 236 12.47 7.79 12.49
C PHE A 236 11.42 8.74 11.97
N PHE A 237 10.98 9.65 12.83
CA PHE A 237 10.09 10.75 12.49
C PHE A 237 10.92 12.02 12.32
N ARG A 238 10.93 12.57 11.09
CA ARG A 238 11.71 13.76 10.72
C ARG A 238 10.76 14.86 10.22
N PRO A 239 10.12 15.62 11.14
CA PRO A 239 9.21 16.71 10.76
C PRO A 239 9.97 17.88 10.13
N LYS A 240 9.40 18.48 9.09
CA LYS A 240 10.05 19.52 8.26
C LYS A 240 10.54 20.74 9.06
N ASP A 241 9.87 21.08 10.16
CA ASP A 241 10.23 22.24 10.99
C ASP A 241 11.34 21.94 12.03
N ARG A 242 11.74 20.67 12.19
CA ARG A 242 12.70 20.22 13.21
C ARG A 242 13.67 19.17 12.68
N GLU A 243 14.08 19.32 11.42
CA GLU A 243 14.99 18.37 10.78
C GLU A 243 16.34 18.31 11.52
N GLU A 244 16.93 19.45 11.86
CA GLU A 244 18.21 19.52 12.59
C GLU A 244 18.15 18.92 14.00
N GLU A 245 17.02 19.06 14.71
CA GLU A 245 16.81 18.42 16.03
C GLU A 245 16.61 16.91 15.89
N SER A 246 16.06 16.45 14.76
CA SER A 246 15.79 15.02 14.51
C SER A 246 17.02 14.27 14.01
N ASP A 247 17.96 14.96 13.36
CA ASP A 247 19.18 14.39 12.80
C ASP A 247 20.36 14.38 13.81
N ALA A 248 20.25 15.15 14.91
CA ALA A 248 21.25 15.28 15.98
C ALA A 248 21.12 14.19 17.06
#